data_AF-A0A0R2KUR6-F1
#
_entry.id   AF-A0A0R2KUR6-F1
#
_cell.length_a   1.000
_cell.length_b   1.000
_cell.length_c   1.000
_cell.angle_alpha   90.00
_cell.angle_beta   90.00
_cell.angle_gamma   90.00
#
_symmetry.space_group_name_H-M   'P 1'
#
loop_
_entity.id
_entity.type
_entity.pdbx_description
1 polymer ?
#
loop_
_entity_poly.entity_id
_entity_poly.type
_entity_poly.pdbx_seq_one_letter_code
_entity_poly.pdbx_strand_id
1 'polypeptide(L)' 'MENPVVHDIKEDLLSISPEKILTNNLSAVADALTDASVSGDREKISKLAISGRSLLSAIEKLSR' A
#
# COMPACT_ATOMS: atom_id res chain seq x y z
N MET A 1 28.54 -22.50 6.36
CA MET A 1 27.35 -22.86 5.57
C MET A 1 26.25 -21.91 6.00
N GLU A 2 25.73 -21.06 5.11
CA GLU A 2 24.59 -20.18 5.44
C GLU A 2 23.32 -21.02 5.62
N ASN A 3 22.48 -20.64 6.58
CA ASN A 3 21.25 -21.33 6.90
C ASN A 3 20.22 -21.10 5.76
N PRO A 4 19.67 -22.16 5.13
CA PRO A 4 18.74 -22.04 4.01
C PRO A 4 17.50 -21.20 4.32
N VAL A 5 17.03 -21.21 5.58
CA VAL A 5 15.92 -20.36 6.04
C VAL A 5 16.24 -18.86 5.93
N VAL A 6 17.50 -18.48 6.13
CA VAL A 6 17.94 -17.08 6.01
C VAL A 6 18.06 -16.67 4.54
N HIS A 7 18.27 -17.63 3.63
CA HIS A 7 18.28 -17.38 2.19
C HIS A 7 16.87 -17.05 1.69
N ASP A 8 15.87 -17.85 2.07
CA ASP A 8 14.46 -17.64 1.72
C ASP A 8 13.93 -16.29 2.23
N ILE A 9 14.20 -15.94 3.50
CA ILE A 9 13.77 -14.65 4.07
C ILE A 9 14.44 -13.47 3.35
N LYS A 10 15.72 -13.61 2.96
CA LYS A 10 16.42 -12.56 2.22
C LYS A 10 15.82 -12.38 0.83
N GLU A 11 15.52 -13.45 0.09
CA GLU A 11 14.85 -13.34 -1.22
C GLU A 11 13.45 -12.73 -1.11
N ASP A 12 12.66 -13.15 -0.11
CA ASP A 12 11.33 -12.62 0.12
C ASP A 12 11.34 -11.13 0.47
N LEU A 13 12.24 -10.69 1.35
CA LEU A 13 12.38 -9.27 1.72
C LEU A 13 12.93 -8.41 0.58
N LEU A 14 13.85 -8.95 -0.24
CA LEU A 14 14.38 -8.27 -1.43
C LEU A 14 13.34 -8.19 -2.57
N SER A 15 12.30 -9.04 -2.56
CA SER A 15 11.20 -9.03 -3.53
C SER A 15 10.13 -7.94 -3.27
N ILE A 16 10.19 -7.27 -2.11
CA ILE A 16 9.24 -6.22 -1.75
C ILE A 16 9.74 -4.89 -2.27
N SER A 17 9.39 -4.56 -3.52
CA SER A 17 9.67 -3.22 -4.05
C SER A 17 8.83 -2.16 -3.32
N PRO A 18 9.34 -0.93 -3.13
CA PRO A 18 8.56 0.18 -2.58
C PRO A 18 7.26 0.43 -3.35
N GLU A 19 7.27 0.22 -4.67
CA GLU A 19 6.08 0.30 -5.53
C GLU A 19 5.01 -0.74 -5.15
N LYS A 20 5.42 -1.98 -4.88
CA LYS A 20 4.52 -3.06 -4.44
C LYS A 20 3.89 -2.73 -3.08
N ILE A 21 4.68 -2.22 -2.14
CA ILE A 21 4.17 -1.77 -0.82
C ILE A 21 3.13 -0.66 -1.00
N LEU A 22 3.44 0.36 -1.78
CA LEU A 22 2.55 1.50 -1.96
C LEU A 22 1.27 1.10 -2.72
N THR A 23 1.37 0.21 -3.71
CA THR A 23 0.22 -0.32 -4.45
C THR A 23 -0.71 -1.15 -3.55
N ASN A 24 -0.14 -1.98 -2.66
CA ASN A 24 -0.92 -2.72 -1.67
C ASN A 24 -1.65 -1.79 -0.68
N ASN A 25 -0.96 -0.74 -0.20
CA ASN A 25 -1.58 0.26 0.67
C ASN A 25 -2.68 1.04 -0.05
N LEU A 26 -2.50 1.38 -1.33
CA LEU A 26 -3.52 2.05 -2.12
C LEU A 26 -4.77 1.19 -2.29
N SER A 27 -4.59 -0.12 -2.49
CA SER A 27 -5.69 -1.09 -2.55
C SER A 27 -6.47 -1.14 -1.22
N ALA A 28 -5.77 -1.19 -0.08
CA ALA A 28 -6.41 -1.15 1.23
C ALA A 28 -7.18 0.16 1.49
N VAL A 29 -6.70 1.30 0.98
CA VAL A 29 -7.43 2.57 1.04
C VAL A 29 -8.71 2.53 0.20
N ALA A 30 -8.68 1.88 -0.98
CA ALA A 30 -9.85 1.72 -1.82
C ALA A 30 -10.94 0.85 -1.17
N ASP A 31 -10.54 -0.23 -0.51
CA ASP A 31 -11.46 -1.08 0.27
C ASP A 31 -12.09 -0.29 1.42
N ALA A 32 -11.26 0.43 2.18
CA ALA A 32 -11.74 1.27 3.29
C ALA A 32 -12.66 2.41 2.83
N LEU A 33 -12.46 2.94 1.62
CA LEU A 33 -13.34 3.94 1.00
C LEU A 33 -14.70 3.34 0.65
N THR A 34 -14.71 2.11 0.15
CA THR A 34 -15.94 1.37 -0.15
C THR A 34 -16.74 1.16 1.14
N ASP A 35 -16.09 0.68 2.21
CA ASP A 35 -16.72 0.48 3.51
C ASP A 35 -17.25 1.80 4.11
N ALA A 36 -16.45 2.87 4.05
CA ALA A 36 -16.85 4.18 4.56
C ALA A 36 -18.00 4.79 3.75
N SER A 37 -18.07 4.48 2.45
CA SER A 37 -19.18 4.90 1.57
C SER A 37 -20.49 4.18 1.94
N VAL A 38 -20.42 2.89 2.27
CA VAL A 38 -21.57 2.12 2.77
C VAL A 38 -22.05 2.66 4.11
N SER A 39 -21.15 3.03 5.03
CA SER A 39 -21.50 3.61 6.33
C SER A 39 -21.90 5.09 6.27
N GLY A 40 -21.72 5.76 5.13
CA GLY A 40 -21.99 7.19 4.97
C GLY A 40 -21.05 8.10 5.77
N ASP A 41 -19.90 7.60 6.21
CA ASP A 41 -18.95 8.33 7.06
C ASP A 41 -18.12 9.31 6.20
N ARG A 42 -18.68 10.50 5.99
CA ARG A 42 -18.08 11.55 5.15
C ARG A 42 -16.70 12.01 5.64
N GLU A 43 -16.47 12.02 6.95
CA GLU A 43 -15.18 12.42 7.50
C GLU A 43 -14.11 11.37 7.16
N LYS A 44 -14.43 10.09 7.38
CA LYS A 44 -13.54 8.98 7.02
C LYS A 44 -13.28 8.94 5.52
N ILE A 45 -14.31 9.12 4.67
CA ILE A 45 -14.15 9.21 3.22
C ILE A 45 -13.17 10.32 2.83
N SER A 46 -13.32 11.53 3.40
CA SER A 46 -12.45 12.66 3.10
C SER A 46 -10.99 12.38 3.47
N LYS A 47 -10.74 11.82 4.66
CA LYS A 47 -9.39 11.44 5.12
C LYS A 47 -8.78 10.38 4.20
N LEU A 48 -9.53 9.32 3.86
CA LEU A 48 -9.06 8.26 3.00
C LEU A 48 -8.77 8.75 1.56
N ALA A 49 -9.58 9.67 1.02
CA ALA A 49 -9.33 10.27 -0.29
C ALA A 49 -8.04 11.13 -0.32
N ILE A 50 -7.69 11.79 0.78
CA ILE A 50 -6.40 12.49 0.92
C ILE A 50 -5.26 11.47 0.95
N SER A 51 -5.35 10.44 1.79
CA SER A 51 -4.34 9.37 1.87
C SER A 51 -4.12 8.69 0.52
N GLY A 52 -5.19 8.37 -0.22
CA GLY A 52 -5.12 7.76 -1.55
C GLY A 52 -4.36 8.63 -2.56
N ARG A 53 -4.60 9.96 -2.57
CA ARG A 53 -3.84 10.89 -3.42
C ARG A 53 -2.36 10.96 -3.05
N SER A 54 -2.03 10.96 -1.74
CA SER A 54 -0.63 10.96 -1.30
C SER A 54 0.09 9.68 -1.72
N LEU A 55 -0.56 8.52 -1.63
CA LEU A 55 -0.01 7.24 -2.07
C LEU A 55 0.20 7.21 -3.59
N LEU A 56 -0.79 7.66 -4.37
CA LEU A 56 -0.67 7.73 -5.83
C LEU A 56 0.51 8.62 -6.25
N SER A 57 0.64 9.80 -5.63
CA SER A 57 1.78 10.69 -5.90
C SER A 57 3.12 10.07 -5.52
N ALA A 58 3.18 9.27 -4.46
CA ALA A 58 4.40 8.55 -4.08
C ALA A 58 4.76 7.45 -5.10
N ILE A 59 3.76 6.69 -5.59
CA ILE A 59 3.95 5.68 -6.64
C ILE A 59 4.46 6.35 -7.93
N GLU A 60 3.82 7.43 -8.37
CA GLU A 60 4.24 8.17 -9.57
C GLU A 60 5.69 8.66 -9.49
N LYS A 61 6.17 9.07 -8.31
CA LYS A 61 7.55 9.51 -8.09
C LYS A 61 8.57 8.39 -8.14
N LEU A 62 8.18 7.15 -7.84
CA LEU A 62 9.07 5.98 -7.95
C LEU A 62 9.16 5.47 -9.39
N SER A 63 8.07 5.60 -10.14
CA SER A 63 8.00 5.19 -11.55
C SER A 63 8.71 6.15 -12.54
N ARG A 64 9.29 7.25 -12.06
CA ARG A 64 9.98 8.29 -12.84
C ARG A 64 11.48 8.25 -12.56
#